data_AF-A0A671MTN3-F1
#
_entry.id   AF-A0A671MTN3-F1
#
_cell.length_a   1.000
_cell.length_b   1.000
_cell.length_c   1.000
_cell.angle_alpha   90.00
_cell.angle_beta   90.00
_cell.angle_gamma   90.00
#
_symmetry.space_group_name_H-M   'P 1'
#
loop_
_entity.id
_entity.type
_entity.pdbx_description
1 polymer ?
#
loop_
_entity_poly.entity_id
_entity_poly.type
_entity_poly.pdbx_seq_one_letter_code
_entity_poly.pdbx_strand_id
1 'polypeptide(L)'
;MSLVKQNLHPNNEANINKLINLKLTDSYVYLSLGMYFDRDDVALPNFSKFFLERSLKERDQAEHLTLILAYKNLFLSLSITYQKPSRDDWKGGMDAVTFSLDHQKPLNRSLLEVHKAAGENSDPHLCDFLESNFFTDSHDTIKTLGDYAGSLSRLISSDPHGKMGEYLFDKHTL
;
A
#
# COMPACT_ATOMS: atom_id res chain seq x y z
N MET A 1 -33.83 8.61 -1.25
CA MET A 1 -33.74 7.17 -0.92
C MET A 1 -33.08 6.48 -2.09
N SER A 2 -31.98 5.74 -1.89
CA SER A 2 -31.31 5.00 -2.97
C SER A 2 -32.18 3.79 -3.35
N LEU A 3 -32.43 3.61 -4.65
CA LEU A 3 -33.24 2.50 -5.18
C LEU A 3 -32.47 1.16 -5.19
N VAL A 4 -31.16 1.18 -4.97
CA VAL A 4 -30.25 0.03 -5.16
C VAL A 4 -29.57 -0.38 -3.84
N LYS A 5 -29.66 0.44 -2.77
CA LYS A 5 -29.01 0.15 -1.49
C LYS A 5 -29.67 -1.05 -0.81
N GLN A 6 -28.98 -2.19 -0.82
CA GLN A 6 -29.42 -3.44 -0.18
C GLN A 6 -28.30 -3.99 0.71
N ASN A 7 -28.63 -4.34 1.96
CA ASN A 7 -27.72 -4.94 2.93
C ASN A 7 -26.39 -4.20 3.17
N LEU A 8 -26.41 -2.87 3.34
CA LEU A 8 -25.22 -2.15 3.72
C LEU A 8 -25.38 -1.27 4.97
N HIS A 9 -24.67 -1.66 6.01
CA HIS A 9 -24.58 -0.96 7.28
C HIS A 9 -23.75 0.34 7.13
N PRO A 10 -24.15 1.48 7.72
CA PRO A 10 -23.41 2.74 7.64
C PRO A 10 -21.94 2.65 8.07
N ASN A 11 -21.62 1.78 9.04
CA ASN A 11 -20.22 1.54 9.45
C ASN A 11 -19.37 0.95 8.31
N ASN A 12 -19.94 0.13 7.42
CA ASN A 12 -19.20 -0.42 6.28
C ASN A 12 -18.87 0.69 5.26
N GLU A 13 -19.79 1.62 5.03
CA GLU A 13 -19.57 2.78 4.16
C GLU A 13 -18.43 3.67 4.67
N ALA A 14 -18.41 3.99 5.98
CA ALA A 14 -17.32 4.75 6.59
C ALA A 14 -15.98 4.01 6.53
N ASN A 15 -15.98 2.70 6.76
CA ASN A 15 -14.78 1.87 6.72
C ASN A 15 -14.18 1.76 5.31
N ILE A 16 -15.01 1.59 4.27
CA ILE A 16 -14.55 1.58 2.88
C ILE A 16 -13.98 2.95 2.50
N ASN A 17 -14.65 4.04 2.88
CA ASN A 17 -14.13 5.39 2.66
C ASN A 17 -12.77 5.60 3.35
N LYS A 18 -12.60 5.14 4.59
CA LYS A 18 -11.31 5.17 5.28
C LYS A 18 -10.24 4.39 4.51
N LEU A 19 -10.57 3.19 4.01
CA LEU A 19 -9.64 2.35 3.26
C LEU A 19 -9.21 3.01 1.93
N ILE A 20 -10.14 3.65 1.21
CA ILE A 20 -9.84 4.43 0.00
C ILE A 20 -8.83 5.54 0.30
N ASN A 21 -9.07 6.31 1.36
CA ASN A 21 -8.16 7.39 1.74
C ASN A 21 -6.77 6.88 2.13
N LEU A 22 -6.69 5.73 2.82
CA LEU A 22 -5.41 5.07 3.12
C LEU A 22 -4.69 4.66 1.83
N LYS A 23 -5.36 3.94 0.92
CA LYS A 23 -4.77 3.49 -0.35
C LYS A 23 -4.25 4.63 -1.22
N LEU A 24 -4.97 5.75 -1.28
CA LEU A 24 -4.53 6.95 -1.99
C LEU A 24 -3.33 7.62 -1.31
N THR A 25 -3.28 7.61 0.03
CA THR A 25 -2.12 8.10 0.78
C THR A 25 -0.89 7.23 0.50
N ASP A 26 -1.05 5.91 0.52
CA ASP A 26 0.02 4.94 0.24
C ASP A 26 0.56 5.08 -1.17
N SER A 27 -0.34 5.25 -2.15
CA SER A 27 0.03 5.56 -3.54
C SER A 27 0.92 6.80 -3.61
N TYR A 28 0.59 7.86 -2.87
CA TYR A 28 1.36 9.10 -2.85
C TYR A 28 2.73 8.95 -2.17
N VAL A 29 2.81 8.16 -1.10
CA VAL A 29 4.07 7.85 -0.41
C VAL A 29 5.00 7.04 -1.32
N TYR A 30 4.47 6.02 -2.01
CA TYR A 30 5.25 5.24 -2.97
C TYR A 30 5.68 6.04 -4.20
N LEU A 31 4.87 7.01 -4.65
CA LEU A 31 5.28 7.95 -5.68
C LEU A 31 6.50 8.78 -5.24
N SER A 32 6.47 9.29 -4.00
CA SER A 32 7.61 10.03 -3.42
C SER A 32 8.88 9.17 -3.35
N LEU A 33 8.75 7.92 -2.91
CA LEU A 33 9.87 6.96 -2.91
C LEU A 33 10.42 6.70 -4.31
N GLY A 34 9.55 6.46 -5.29
CA GLY A 34 9.94 6.25 -6.67
C GLY A 34 10.74 7.42 -7.24
N MET A 35 10.28 8.65 -7.00
CA MET A 35 10.97 9.86 -7.43
C MET A 35 12.30 10.09 -6.68
N TYR A 36 12.38 9.71 -5.40
CA TYR A 36 13.62 9.81 -4.62
C TYR A 36 14.73 8.93 -5.21
N PHE A 37 14.43 7.68 -5.58
CA PHE A 37 15.42 6.75 -6.11
C PHE A 37 15.88 7.07 -7.54
N ASP A 38 15.09 7.84 -8.29
CA ASP A 38 15.41 8.28 -9.65
C ASP A 38 16.35 9.49 -9.71
N ARG A 39 16.56 10.18 -8.58
CA ARG A 39 17.48 11.33 -8.51
C ARG A 39 18.91 10.93 -8.90
N ASP A 40 19.64 11.86 -9.52
CA ASP A 40 21.02 11.63 -9.97
C ASP A 40 21.99 11.33 -8.82
N ASP A 41 21.74 11.84 -7.62
CA ASP A 41 22.54 11.61 -6.42
C ASP A 41 22.22 10.31 -5.68
N VAL A 42 21.18 9.58 -6.10
CA VAL A 42 20.79 8.25 -5.59
C VAL A 42 20.96 7.17 -6.66
N ALA A 43 20.39 7.38 -7.84
CA ALA A 43 20.56 6.59 -9.07
C ALA A 43 20.33 5.07 -8.92
N LEU A 44 19.22 4.68 -8.31
CA LEU A 44 18.78 3.28 -8.16
C LEU A 44 17.49 3.04 -8.97
N PRO A 45 17.60 2.81 -10.29
CA PRO A 45 16.45 2.82 -11.20
C PRO A 45 15.46 1.66 -10.97
N ASN A 46 15.91 0.49 -10.49
CA ASN A 46 15.00 -0.63 -10.25
C ASN A 46 14.25 -0.46 -8.94
N PHE A 47 14.86 0.17 -7.92
CA PHE A 47 14.12 0.69 -6.77
C PHE A 47 13.07 1.72 -7.16
N SER A 48 13.43 2.69 -8.01
CA SER A 48 12.48 3.68 -8.51
C SER A 48 11.29 2.99 -9.19
N LYS A 49 11.57 2.11 -10.16
CA LYS A 49 10.56 1.34 -10.88
C LYS A 49 9.66 0.54 -9.92
N PHE A 50 10.24 -0.20 -8.98
CA PHE A 50 9.49 -0.98 -8.00
C PHE A 50 8.48 -0.12 -7.23
N PHE A 51 8.92 1.02 -6.68
CA PHE A 51 8.02 1.89 -5.91
C PHE A 51 6.99 2.61 -6.79
N LEU A 52 7.31 2.94 -8.04
CA LEU A 52 6.33 3.50 -8.98
C LEU A 52 5.25 2.48 -9.34
N GLU A 53 5.62 1.22 -9.59
CA GLU A 53 4.67 0.14 -9.82
C GLU A 53 3.78 -0.10 -8.59
N ARG A 54 4.36 -0.03 -7.38
CA ARG A 54 3.58 -0.06 -6.13
C ARG A 54 2.59 1.10 -6.03
N SER A 55 3.03 2.32 -6.35
CA SER A 55 2.17 3.51 -6.33
C SER A 55 0.94 3.35 -7.24
N LEU A 56 1.14 2.82 -8.45
CA LEU A 56 0.06 2.53 -9.39
C LEU A 56 -0.88 1.46 -8.83
N LYS A 57 -0.34 0.36 -8.30
CA LYS A 57 -1.15 -0.73 -7.73
C LYS A 57 -2.04 -0.27 -6.57
N GLU A 58 -1.52 0.56 -5.66
CA GLU A 58 -2.33 1.11 -4.56
C GLU A 58 -3.46 2.03 -5.08
N ARG A 59 -3.20 2.78 -6.15
CA ARG A 59 -4.21 3.63 -6.80
C ARG A 59 -5.30 2.79 -7.47
N ASP A 60 -4.92 1.75 -8.21
CA ASP A 60 -5.87 0.83 -8.86
C ASP A 60 -6.76 0.14 -7.81
N GLN A 61 -6.17 -0.24 -6.67
CA GLN A 61 -6.91 -0.77 -5.53
C GLN A 61 -7.89 0.24 -4.90
N ALA A 62 -7.51 1.52 -4.82
CA ALA A 62 -8.42 2.58 -4.40
C ALA A 62 -9.59 2.75 -5.39
N GLU A 63 -9.31 2.70 -6.70
CA GLU A 63 -10.34 2.77 -7.74
C GLU A 63 -11.31 1.58 -7.63
N HIS A 64 -10.83 0.36 -7.43
CA HIS A 64 -11.67 -0.82 -7.19
C HIS A 64 -12.60 -0.63 -5.97
N LEU A 65 -12.10 -0.02 -4.89
CA LEU A 65 -12.93 0.32 -3.72
C LEU A 65 -13.97 1.41 -4.03
N THR A 66 -13.65 2.40 -4.87
CA THR A 66 -14.65 3.39 -5.30
C THR A 66 -15.73 2.76 -6.18
N LEU A 67 -15.37 1.77 -7.01
CA LEU A 67 -16.32 1.04 -7.84
C LEU A 67 -17.32 0.25 -7.00
N ILE A 68 -16.90 -0.40 -5.91
CA ILE A 68 -17.85 -1.11 -5.04
C ILE A 68 -18.77 -0.14 -4.28
N LEU A 69 -18.30 1.07 -3.91
CA LEU A 69 -19.17 2.12 -3.36
C LEU A 69 -20.21 2.55 -4.39
N ALA A 70 -19.80 2.81 -5.63
CA ALA A 70 -20.70 3.20 -6.71
C ALA A 70 -21.72 2.10 -7.02
N TYR A 71 -21.28 0.84 -7.09
CA TYR A 71 -22.15 -0.33 -7.31
C TYR A 71 -23.21 -0.47 -6.21
N LYS A 72 -22.85 -0.21 -4.95
CA LYS A 72 -23.78 -0.21 -3.82
C LYS A 72 -24.51 1.13 -3.62
N ASN A 73 -24.32 2.09 -4.53
CA ASN A 73 -24.89 3.44 -4.55
C ASN A 73 -24.68 4.20 -3.22
N LEU A 74 -23.41 4.22 -2.79
CA LEU A 74 -22.92 4.84 -1.57
C LEU A 74 -22.12 6.10 -1.86
N PHE A 75 -22.01 6.98 -0.87
CA PHE A 75 -21.28 8.22 -1.05
C PHE A 75 -19.78 7.99 -0.85
N LEU A 76 -19.03 8.39 -1.86
CA LEU A 76 -17.59 8.58 -1.74
C LEU A 76 -17.33 9.84 -0.91
N SER A 77 -16.63 9.68 0.20
CA SER A 77 -16.13 10.76 1.04
C SER A 77 -14.61 10.76 1.00
N LEU A 78 -14.07 11.59 0.11
CA LEU A 78 -12.64 11.85 0.03
C LEU A 78 -12.29 12.93 1.07
N SER A 79 -11.80 12.48 2.22
CA SER A 79 -11.31 13.35 3.29
C SER A 79 -9.79 13.42 3.26
N ILE A 80 -9.20 13.44 2.06
CA ILE A 80 -7.76 13.61 1.88
C ILE A 80 -7.43 15.04 2.32
N THR A 81 -7.16 15.20 3.60
CA THR A 81 -6.25 16.24 4.02
C THR A 81 -4.92 15.80 3.45
N TYR A 82 -4.43 16.51 2.42
CA TYR A 82 -3.14 16.27 1.79
C TYR A 82 -2.02 16.44 2.82
N GLN A 83 -1.86 15.44 3.69
CA GLN A 83 -0.68 15.31 4.50
C GLN A 83 0.40 14.88 3.54
N LYS A 84 1.28 15.83 3.24
CA LYS A 84 2.61 15.57 2.71
C LYS A 84 3.15 14.29 3.39
N PRO A 85 3.79 13.37 2.65
CA PRO A 85 4.52 12.28 3.27
C PRO A 85 5.28 12.85 4.47
N SER A 86 5.08 12.33 5.66
CA SER A 86 5.70 12.89 6.88
C SER A 86 7.22 12.89 6.82
N ARG A 87 7.77 12.24 5.78
CA ARG A 87 9.16 11.96 5.56
C ARG A 87 9.57 12.28 4.12
N ASP A 88 10.49 13.24 3.98
CA ASP A 88 11.21 13.53 2.75
C ASP A 88 12.70 13.14 2.85
N ASP A 89 13.17 12.75 4.05
CA ASP A 89 14.57 12.43 4.35
C ASP A 89 14.86 10.93 4.21
N TRP A 90 14.50 10.35 3.06
CA TRP A 90 14.84 8.95 2.77
C TRP A 90 16.36 8.75 2.79
N LYS A 91 16.83 7.69 3.44
CA LYS A 91 18.27 7.44 3.71
C LYS A 91 18.86 6.27 2.92
N GLY A 92 18.15 5.73 1.94
CA GLY A 92 18.57 4.60 1.11
C GLY A 92 17.52 3.51 0.97
N GLY A 93 17.91 2.39 0.35
CA GLY A 93 17.04 1.26 0.07
C GLY A 93 16.52 0.57 1.33
N MET A 94 17.38 0.40 2.35
CA MET A 94 16.99 -0.28 3.60
C MET A 94 15.91 0.48 4.36
N ASP A 95 16.07 1.80 4.43
CA ASP A 95 15.12 2.70 5.08
C ASP A 95 13.76 2.67 4.35
N ALA A 96 13.78 2.74 3.01
CA ALA A 96 12.57 2.66 2.20
C ALA A 96 11.82 1.33 2.34
N VAL A 97 12.53 0.19 2.30
CA VAL A 97 11.91 -1.14 2.41
C VAL A 97 11.34 -1.37 3.81
N THR A 98 12.08 -0.98 4.85
CA THR A 98 11.63 -1.14 6.24
C THR A 98 10.43 -0.26 6.55
N PHE A 99 10.47 1.01 6.12
CA PHE A 99 9.33 1.91 6.20
C PHE A 99 8.11 1.31 5.48
N SER A 100 8.29 0.81 4.26
CA SER A 100 7.21 0.22 3.47
C SER A 100 6.59 -1.00 4.17
N LEU A 101 7.42 -1.84 4.78
CA LEU A 101 6.97 -3.02 5.52
C LEU A 101 6.17 -2.64 6.77
N ASP A 102 6.65 -1.65 7.52
CA ASP A 102 5.97 -1.16 8.72
C ASP A 102 4.71 -0.36 8.40
N HIS A 103 4.60 0.18 7.18
CA HIS A 103 3.41 0.82 6.67
C HIS A 103 2.33 -0.19 6.19
N GLN A 104 2.74 -1.28 5.54
CA GLN A 104 1.82 -2.32 5.04
C GLN A 104 1.16 -3.14 6.16
N LYS A 105 1.82 -3.32 7.31
CA LYS A 105 1.25 -4.08 8.45
C LYS A 105 -0.02 -3.41 9.04
N PRO A 106 -0.03 -2.11 9.40
CA PRO A 106 -1.24 -1.39 9.80
C PRO A 106 -2.33 -1.35 8.72
N LEU A 107 -1.96 -1.26 7.46
CA LEU A 107 -2.90 -1.30 6.34
C LEU A 107 -3.63 -2.66 6.30
N ASN A 108 -2.89 -3.76 6.41
CA ASN A 108 -3.46 -5.10 6.48
C ASN A 108 -4.38 -5.27 7.70
N ARG A 109 -4.02 -4.68 8.85
CA ARG A 109 -4.89 -4.66 10.04
C ARG A 109 -6.19 -3.89 9.77
N SER A 110 -6.11 -2.74 9.12
CA SER A 110 -7.29 -1.95 8.75
C SER A 110 -8.19 -2.75 7.79
N LEU A 111 -7.61 -3.47 6.83
CA LEU A 111 -8.35 -4.36 5.93
C LEU A 111 -9.09 -5.48 6.68
N LEU A 112 -8.42 -6.13 7.65
CA LEU A 112 -9.04 -7.14 8.52
C LEU A 112 -10.17 -6.57 9.38
N GLU A 113 -10.04 -5.34 9.86
CA GLU A 113 -11.10 -4.66 10.61
C GLU A 113 -12.34 -4.39 9.73
N VAL A 114 -12.14 -3.96 8.47
CA VAL A 114 -13.25 -3.79 7.51
C VAL A 114 -13.93 -5.12 7.21
N HIS A 115 -13.15 -6.18 6.98
CA HIS A 115 -13.67 -7.53 6.72
C HIS A 115 -14.46 -8.08 7.91
N LYS A 116 -13.93 -7.94 9.14
CA LYS A 116 -14.63 -8.33 10.36
C LYS A 116 -15.97 -7.59 10.51
N ALA A 117 -15.96 -6.27 10.32
CA ALA A 117 -17.18 -5.47 10.37
C ALA A 117 -18.19 -5.86 9.28
N ALA A 118 -17.73 -6.21 8.09
CA ALA A 118 -18.57 -6.73 7.01
C ALA A 118 -19.24 -8.05 7.41
N GLY A 119 -18.49 -8.96 8.04
CA GLY A 119 -19.01 -10.22 8.56
C GLY A 119 -20.04 -10.03 9.68
N GLU A 120 -19.76 -9.17 10.66
CA GLU A 120 -20.69 -8.84 11.75
C GLU A 120 -22.00 -8.23 11.24
N ASN A 121 -21.92 -7.43 10.17
CA ASN A 121 -23.07 -6.80 9.52
C ASN A 121 -23.76 -7.70 8.48
N SER A 122 -23.35 -8.97 8.34
CA SER A 122 -23.90 -9.90 7.35
C SER A 122 -23.87 -9.35 5.91
N ASP A 123 -22.70 -8.84 5.47
CA ASP A 123 -22.43 -8.44 4.08
C ASP A 123 -21.43 -9.41 3.41
N PRO A 124 -21.89 -10.60 2.95
CA PRO A 124 -21.02 -11.60 2.33
C PRO A 124 -20.32 -11.09 1.06
N HIS A 125 -20.99 -10.21 0.31
CA HIS A 125 -20.44 -9.65 -0.93
C HIS A 125 -19.22 -8.76 -0.63
N LEU A 126 -19.25 -7.98 0.45
CA LEU A 126 -18.08 -7.19 0.84
C LEU A 126 -16.95 -8.08 1.35
N CYS A 127 -17.24 -9.14 2.11
CA CYS A 127 -16.23 -10.10 2.54
C CYS A 127 -15.52 -10.76 1.34
N ASP A 128 -16.29 -11.33 0.42
CA ASP A 128 -15.78 -12.00 -0.79
C ASP A 128 -14.94 -11.06 -1.68
N PHE A 129 -15.40 -9.81 -1.82
CA PHE A 129 -14.67 -8.79 -2.55
C PHE A 129 -13.30 -8.48 -1.93
N LEU A 130 -13.23 -8.31 -0.60
CA LEU A 130 -11.97 -8.03 0.10
C LEU A 130 -11.01 -9.24 0.03
N GLU A 131 -11.53 -10.45 0.15
CA GLU A 131 -10.77 -11.69 0.04
C GLU A 131 -10.16 -11.87 -1.34
N SER A 132 -10.96 -11.69 -2.38
CA SER A 132 -10.53 -11.92 -3.77
C SER A 132 -9.54 -10.87 -4.29
N ASN A 133 -9.66 -9.61 -3.84
CA ASN A 133 -8.95 -8.49 -4.47
C ASN A 133 -7.83 -7.89 -3.60
N PHE A 134 -7.82 -8.12 -2.28
CA PHE A 134 -6.90 -7.39 -1.38
C PHE A 134 -6.08 -8.28 -0.46
N PHE A 135 -6.64 -9.38 0.09
CA PHE A 135 -5.90 -10.17 1.06
C PHE A 135 -4.69 -10.87 0.47
N THR A 136 -4.81 -11.52 -0.68
CA THR A 136 -3.67 -12.19 -1.34
C THR A 136 -2.55 -11.19 -1.62
N ASP A 137 -2.90 -10.06 -2.25
CA ASP A 137 -1.97 -8.98 -2.56
C ASP A 137 -1.26 -8.43 -1.32
N SER A 138 -1.98 -8.24 -0.22
CA SER A 138 -1.45 -7.71 1.04
C SER A 138 -0.43 -8.68 1.65
N HIS A 139 -0.76 -9.98 1.73
CA HIS A 139 0.16 -10.99 2.29
C HIS A 139 1.41 -11.16 1.42
N ASP A 140 1.25 -11.22 0.11
CA ASP A 140 2.36 -11.33 -0.83
C ASP A 140 3.28 -10.11 -0.72
N THR A 141 2.71 -8.90 -0.63
CA THR A 141 3.49 -7.67 -0.45
C THR A 141 4.32 -7.70 0.83
N ILE A 142 3.70 -8.05 1.97
CA ILE A 142 4.38 -8.10 3.27
C ILE A 142 5.51 -9.13 3.22
N LYS A 143 5.27 -10.28 2.60
CA LYS A 143 6.28 -11.34 2.44
C LYS A 143 7.45 -10.86 1.58
N THR A 144 7.18 -10.29 0.42
CA THR A 144 8.20 -9.77 -0.50
C THR A 144 9.05 -8.67 0.16
N LEU A 145 8.41 -7.71 0.84
CA LEU A 145 9.14 -6.66 1.57
C LEU A 145 9.99 -7.23 2.72
N GLY A 146 9.51 -8.25 3.42
CA GLY A 146 10.28 -8.96 4.43
C GLY A 146 11.51 -9.68 3.86
N ASP A 147 11.36 -10.33 2.71
CA ASP A 147 12.47 -11.00 2.00
C ASP A 147 13.51 -9.99 1.50
N TYR A 148 13.04 -8.84 1.01
CA TYR A 148 13.88 -7.73 0.58
C TYR A 148 14.66 -7.14 1.75
N ALA A 149 14.01 -6.86 2.88
CA ALA A 149 14.67 -6.37 4.09
C ALA A 149 15.75 -7.34 4.58
N GLY A 150 15.43 -8.65 4.62
CA GLY A 150 16.39 -9.67 5.04
C GLY A 150 17.58 -9.80 4.09
N SER A 151 17.34 -9.75 2.78
CA SER A 151 18.39 -9.87 1.76
C SER A 151 19.28 -8.65 1.71
N LEU A 152 18.69 -7.46 1.73
CA LEU A 152 19.43 -6.20 1.75
C LEU A 152 20.25 -6.05 3.04
N SER A 153 19.73 -6.51 4.19
CA SER A 153 20.46 -6.48 5.47
C SER A 153 21.73 -7.33 5.42
N ARG A 154 21.66 -8.52 4.80
CA ARG A 154 22.84 -9.37 4.60
C ARG A 154 23.88 -8.75 3.66
N LEU A 155 23.42 -8.12 2.58
CA LEU A 155 24.31 -7.46 1.62
C LEU A 155 25.01 -6.24 2.22
N ILE A 156 24.26 -5.39 2.94
CA ILE A 156 24.81 -4.20 3.61
C ILE A 156 25.76 -4.59 4.74
N SER A 157 25.46 -5.63 5.53
CA SER A 157 26.33 -6.08 6.63
C SER A 157 27.71 -6.57 6.16
N SER A 158 27.84 -6.91 4.88
CA SER A 158 29.08 -7.40 4.27
C SER A 158 29.95 -6.27 3.68
N ASP A 159 29.44 -5.05 3.61
CA ASP A 159 30.11 -3.88 3.02
C ASP A 159 30.28 -2.76 4.08
N PRO A 160 31.51 -2.30 4.39
CA PRO A 160 31.76 -1.21 5.34
C PRO A 160 30.98 0.09 5.06
N HIS A 161 30.57 0.32 3.81
CA HIS A 161 29.82 1.51 3.40
C HIS A 161 28.37 1.21 2.97
N GLY A 162 27.96 -0.06 2.87
CA GLY A 162 26.62 -0.50 2.48
C GLY A 162 26.19 -0.22 1.03
N LYS A 163 26.83 0.74 0.33
CA LYS A 163 26.45 1.22 -1.01
C LYS A 163 26.58 0.16 -2.09
N MET A 164 27.59 -0.71 -2.00
CA MET A 164 27.73 -1.82 -2.95
C MET A 164 26.59 -2.82 -2.78
N GLY A 165 26.16 -3.05 -1.54
CA GLY A 165 25.02 -3.91 -1.23
C GLY A 165 23.72 -3.40 -1.85
N GLU A 166 23.45 -2.09 -1.75
CA GLU A 166 22.27 -1.47 -2.37
C GLU A 166 22.31 -1.54 -3.90
N TYR A 167 23.48 -1.28 -4.50
CA TYR A 167 23.66 -1.39 -5.95
C TYR A 167 23.43 -2.82 -6.47
N LEU A 168 24.01 -3.82 -5.79
CA LEU A 168 23.84 -5.22 -6.17
C LEU A 168 22.38 -5.67 -6.02
N PHE A 169 21.69 -5.20 -4.97
CA PHE A 169 20.29 -5.49 -4.77
C PHE A 169 19.42 -4.88 -5.87
N ASP A 170 19.65 -3.60 -6.20
CA ASP A 170 18.98 -2.92 -7.32
C ASP A 170 19.15 -3.71 -8.63
N LYS A 171 20.35 -4.21 -8.94
CA LYS A 171 20.60 -4.89 -10.22
C LYS A 171 20.16 -6.34 -10.31
N HIS A 172 20.17 -7.06 -9.20
CA HIS A 172 20.01 -8.52 -9.22
C HIS A 172 18.76 -9.03 -8.51
N THR A 173 18.01 -8.17 -7.81
CA THR A 173 16.79 -8.56 -7.10
C THR A 173 15.56 -7.79 -7.59
N LEU A 174 15.69 -6.47 -7.81
CA LEU A 174 14.60 -5.59 -8.25
C LEU A 174 14.49 -5.46 -9.78
#